data_AF-A0A434CKP4-F1
#
_entry.id   AF-A0A434CKP4-F1
#
_cell.length_a   1.000
_cell.length_b   1.000
_cell.length_c   1.000
_cell.angle_alpha   90.00
_cell.angle_beta   90.00
_cell.angle_gamma   90.00
#
_symmetry.space_group_name_H-M   'P 1'
#
loop_
_entity.id
_entity.type
_entity.pdbx_description
1 polymer ?
#
loop_
_entity_poly.entity_id
_entity_poly.type
_entity_poly.pdbx_seq_one_letter_code
_entity_poly.pdbx_strand_id
1 'polypeptide(L)'
;MSQQPVQTVSGKLILLIKAGYWLALLIIAAMVIASFILLQQMMATQQHNHTLLDIVSTQKTLSQRIVFLAGATGAGSRDKQPALVSALKQATAEFETNYDLLLDQTGADPQSPAKLDPKSIESVLFAKPFHLDYFSVGLIANGDRLISAYESQFSGNGGYKGGDERVNLDASVANATLSGYAALGQRITADADDRSEKPV
;
A
#
# COMPACT_ATOMS: atom_id res chain seq x y z
N MET A 1 60.34 -36.10 54.82
CA MET A 1 59.10 -35.29 54.67
C MET A 1 59.16 -34.58 53.32
N SER A 2 58.36 -35.05 52.36
CA SER A 2 58.27 -34.42 51.04
C SER A 2 56.81 -34.52 50.61
N GLN A 3 56.07 -33.42 50.78
CA GLN A 3 54.67 -33.33 50.35
C GLN A 3 54.62 -33.24 48.82
N GLN A 4 53.84 -34.13 48.21
CA GLN A 4 53.52 -34.08 46.78
C GLN A 4 52.53 -32.93 46.50
N PRO A 5 52.66 -32.22 45.37
CA PRO A 5 51.75 -31.14 45.00
C PRO A 5 50.45 -31.70 44.43
N VAL A 6 49.40 -31.75 45.24
CA VAL A 6 48.05 -32.17 44.84
C VAL A 6 47.18 -30.96 44.50
N GLN A 7 47.59 -30.08 43.55
CA GLN A 7 46.77 -28.87 43.25
C GLN A 7 46.70 -28.40 41.79
N THR A 8 47.27 -29.11 40.81
CA THR A 8 47.34 -28.58 39.42
C THR A 8 46.23 -29.07 38.49
N VAL A 9 45.48 -30.12 38.84
CA VAL A 9 44.44 -30.71 37.97
C VAL A 9 43.07 -30.01 38.16
N SER A 10 42.77 -29.53 39.37
CA SER A 10 41.46 -28.97 39.72
C SER A 10 41.16 -27.61 39.06
N GLY A 11 42.17 -26.73 38.97
CA GLY A 11 42.00 -25.39 38.39
C GLY A 11 41.70 -25.40 36.88
N LYS A 12 42.32 -26.31 36.11
CA LYS A 12 42.06 -26.46 34.66
C LYS A 12 40.66 -26.99 34.38
N LEU A 13 40.16 -27.91 35.21
CA LEU A 13 38.81 -28.48 35.07
C LEU A 13 37.73 -27.43 35.37
N ILE A 14 37.91 -26.65 36.44
CA ILE A 14 37.01 -25.55 36.82
C ILE A 14 36.97 -24.47 35.73
N LEU A 15 38.12 -24.17 35.10
CA LEU A 15 38.21 -23.18 34.02
C LEU A 15 37.52 -23.66 32.74
N LEU A 16 37.60 -24.95 32.40
CA LEU A 16 36.86 -25.56 31.29
C LEU A 16 35.35 -25.56 31.51
N ILE A 17 34.89 -25.88 32.72
CA ILE A 17 33.46 -25.84 33.08
C ILE A 17 32.93 -24.41 33.01
N LYS A 18 33.70 -23.44 33.53
CA LYS A 18 33.33 -22.01 33.48
C LYS A 18 33.29 -21.49 32.04
N ALA A 19 34.24 -21.89 31.20
CA ALA A 19 34.26 -21.53 29.78
C ALA A 19 33.08 -22.14 29.02
N GLY A 20 32.74 -23.41 29.28
CA GLY A 20 31.56 -24.06 28.71
C GLY A 20 30.25 -23.39 29.12
N TYR A 21 30.14 -22.95 30.37
CA TYR A 21 28.97 -22.19 30.86
C TYR A 21 28.85 -20.82 30.17
N TRP A 22 29.94 -20.09 30.00
CA TRP A 22 29.96 -18.83 29.26
C TRP A 22 29.63 -19.01 27.78
N LEU A 23 30.10 -20.10 27.17
CA LEU A 23 29.78 -20.44 25.79
C LEU A 23 28.29 -20.78 25.63
N ALA A 24 27.73 -21.57 26.55
CA ALA A 24 26.30 -21.90 26.55
C ALA A 24 25.43 -20.64 26.72
N LEU A 25 25.81 -19.73 27.63
CA LEU A 25 25.13 -18.45 27.80
C LEU A 25 25.20 -17.58 26.55
N LEU A 26 26.34 -17.54 25.86
CA LEU A 26 26.48 -16.81 24.60
C LEU A 26 25.58 -17.38 23.50
N ILE A 27 25.50 -18.71 23.39
CA ILE A 27 24.63 -19.38 22.41
C ILE A 27 23.16 -19.07 22.70
N ILE A 28 22.73 -19.14 23.97
CA ILE A 28 21.37 -18.78 24.38
C ILE A 28 21.08 -17.30 24.10
N ALA A 29 22.00 -16.41 24.43
CA ALA A 29 21.86 -14.98 24.16
C ALA A 29 21.74 -14.71 22.65
N ALA A 30 22.55 -15.37 21.82
CA ALA A 30 22.48 -15.26 20.36
C ALA A 30 21.13 -15.77 19.82
N MET A 31 20.62 -16.89 20.31
CA MET A 31 19.29 -17.40 19.92
C MET A 31 18.17 -16.43 20.32
N VAL A 32 18.23 -15.83 21.50
CA VAL A 32 17.23 -14.84 21.95
C VAL A 32 17.25 -13.59 21.07
N ILE A 33 18.43 -13.08 20.73
CA ILE A 33 18.57 -11.92 19.83
C ILE A 33 18.05 -12.25 18.43
N ALA A 34 18.40 -13.41 17.89
CA ALA A 34 17.91 -13.85 16.58
C ALA A 34 16.38 -13.97 16.55
N SER A 35 15.79 -14.61 17.57
CA SER A 35 14.34 -14.70 17.71
C SER A 35 13.68 -13.33 17.84
N PHE A 36 14.30 -12.40 18.56
CA PHE A 36 13.79 -11.04 18.71
C PHE A 36 13.83 -10.25 17.39
N ILE A 37 14.92 -10.36 16.62
CA ILE A 37 15.03 -9.72 15.29
C ILE A 37 13.98 -10.29 14.33
N LEU A 38 13.78 -11.61 14.32
CA LEU A 38 12.75 -12.25 13.48
C LEU A 38 11.33 -11.78 13.84
N LEU A 39 11.02 -11.67 15.14
CA LEU A 39 9.74 -11.13 15.61
C LEU A 39 9.54 -9.66 15.18
N GLN A 40 10.58 -8.83 15.27
CA GLN A 40 10.50 -7.44 14.81
C GLN A 40 10.26 -7.33 13.31
N GLN A 41 10.97 -8.14 12.51
CA GLN A 41 10.79 -8.17 11.05
C GLN A 41 9.37 -8.61 10.67
N MET A 42 8.82 -9.61 11.37
CA MET A 42 7.46 -10.08 11.15
C MET A 42 6.42 -8.99 11.49
N MET A 43 6.56 -8.31 12.63
CA MET A 43 5.65 -7.22 13.01
C MET A 43 5.73 -6.03 12.06
N ALA A 44 6.93 -5.61 11.66
CA ALA A 44 7.12 -4.51 10.72
C ALA A 44 6.47 -4.82 9.35
N THR A 45 6.61 -6.06 8.87
CA THR A 45 6.00 -6.51 7.61
C THR A 45 4.48 -6.60 7.72
N GLN A 46 3.94 -7.12 8.82
CA GLN A 46 2.49 -7.15 9.06
C GLN A 46 1.88 -5.75 9.14
N GLN A 47 2.56 -4.83 9.84
CA GLN A 47 2.11 -3.45 9.96
C GLN A 47 2.10 -2.76 8.60
N HIS A 48 3.14 -2.96 7.80
CA HIS A 48 3.20 -2.45 6.42
C HIS A 48 2.05 -3.00 5.55
N ASN A 49 1.81 -4.31 5.58
CA ASN A 49 0.71 -4.93 4.84
C ASN A 49 -0.66 -4.41 5.30
N HIS A 50 -0.84 -4.19 6.61
CA HIS A 50 -2.08 -3.63 7.14
C HIS A 50 -2.31 -2.20 6.65
N THR A 51 -1.28 -1.35 6.69
CA THR A 51 -1.34 0.01 6.13
C THR A 51 -1.68 0.00 4.64
N LEU A 52 -1.05 -0.88 3.85
CA LEU A 52 -1.37 -1.01 2.43
C LEU A 52 -2.81 -1.45 2.18
N LEU A 53 -3.33 -2.41 2.95
CA LEU A 53 -4.71 -2.87 2.83
C LEU A 53 -5.72 -1.78 3.22
N ASP A 54 -5.39 -0.95 4.23
CA ASP A 54 -6.22 0.19 4.63
C ASP A 54 -6.27 1.27 3.54
N ILE A 55 -5.13 1.59 2.92
CA ILE A 55 -5.06 2.50 1.77
C ILE A 55 -5.90 1.94 0.61
N VAL A 56 -5.77 0.66 0.27
CA VAL A 56 -6.57 0.02 -0.78
C VAL A 56 -8.07 0.07 -0.49
N SER A 57 -8.48 -0.15 0.77
CA SER A 57 -9.88 -0.05 1.19
C SER A 57 -10.41 1.38 1.05
N THR A 58 -9.62 2.36 1.49
CA THR A 58 -9.91 3.79 1.37
C THR A 58 -10.08 4.18 -0.09
N GLN A 59 -9.19 3.72 -0.96
CA GLN A 59 -9.25 4.01 -2.40
C GLN A 59 -10.48 3.42 -3.09
N LYS A 60 -10.93 2.23 -2.72
CA LYS A 60 -12.21 1.67 -3.21
C LYS A 60 -13.38 2.60 -2.85
N THR A 61 -13.42 3.03 -1.59
CA THR A 61 -14.48 3.92 -1.09
C THR A 61 -14.45 5.29 -1.80
N LEU A 62 -13.27 5.88 -1.96
CA LEU A 62 -13.08 7.16 -2.63
C LEU A 62 -13.44 7.07 -4.12
N SER A 63 -13.04 6.01 -4.82
CA SER A 63 -13.39 5.82 -6.24
C SER A 63 -14.91 5.81 -6.47
N GLN A 64 -15.66 5.11 -5.61
CA GLN A 64 -17.11 5.07 -5.66
C GLN A 64 -17.73 6.43 -5.29
N ARG A 65 -17.17 7.12 -4.30
CA ARG A 65 -17.61 8.46 -3.89
C ARG A 65 -17.44 9.48 -5.01
N ILE A 66 -16.31 9.47 -5.72
CA ILE A 66 -16.07 10.36 -6.88
C ILE A 66 -17.12 10.11 -7.96
N VAL A 67 -17.37 8.84 -8.31
CA VAL A 67 -18.38 8.47 -9.32
C VAL A 67 -19.78 8.90 -8.91
N PHE A 68 -20.15 8.67 -7.64
CA PHE A 68 -21.43 9.10 -7.10
C PHE A 68 -21.58 10.62 -7.15
N LEU A 69 -20.56 11.37 -6.70
CA LEU A 69 -20.58 12.83 -6.69
C LEU A 69 -20.59 13.41 -8.11
N ALA A 70 -19.88 12.80 -9.05
CA ALA A 70 -19.92 13.17 -10.46
C ALA A 70 -21.34 13.01 -11.04
N GLY A 71 -21.97 11.85 -10.80
CA GLY A 71 -23.35 11.60 -11.23
C GLY A 71 -24.37 12.53 -10.55
N ALA A 72 -24.22 12.76 -9.24
CA ALA A 72 -25.09 13.65 -8.47
C ALA A 72 -24.96 15.12 -8.92
N THR A 73 -23.77 15.57 -9.29
CA THR A 73 -23.55 16.93 -9.82
C THR A 73 -24.22 17.09 -11.19
N GLY A 74 -24.19 16.05 -12.03
CA GLY A 74 -24.87 15.97 -13.32
C GLY A 74 -26.41 16.04 -13.22
N ALA A 75 -26.98 15.38 -12.22
CA ALA A 75 -28.44 15.28 -12.02
C ALA A 75 -29.00 16.34 -11.04
N GLY A 76 -28.13 16.99 -10.27
CA GLY A 76 -28.50 17.91 -9.20
C GLY A 76 -29.03 19.25 -9.70
N SER A 77 -29.86 19.88 -8.88
CA SER A 77 -30.37 21.23 -9.13
C SER A 77 -29.26 22.28 -8.98
N ARG A 78 -29.32 23.38 -9.75
CA ARG A 78 -28.26 24.41 -9.83
C ARG A 78 -27.85 25.01 -8.48
N ASP A 79 -28.77 25.07 -7.52
CA ASP A 79 -28.54 25.52 -6.15
C ASP A 79 -27.65 24.55 -5.33
N LYS A 80 -27.68 23.25 -5.65
CA LYS A 80 -26.90 22.20 -4.97
C LYS A 80 -25.57 21.88 -5.65
N GLN A 81 -25.45 22.22 -6.94
CA GLN A 81 -24.26 21.95 -7.74
C GLN A 81 -22.97 22.50 -7.12
N PRO A 82 -22.90 23.73 -6.57
CA PRO A 82 -21.66 24.24 -5.97
C PRO A 82 -21.15 23.38 -4.80
N ALA A 83 -22.04 22.91 -3.94
CA ALA A 83 -21.68 22.06 -2.81
C ALA A 83 -21.21 20.66 -3.28
N LEU A 84 -21.87 20.11 -4.30
CA LEU A 84 -21.50 18.81 -4.88
C LEU A 84 -20.15 18.86 -5.60
N VAL A 85 -19.86 19.96 -6.32
CA VAL A 85 -18.56 20.19 -6.97
C VAL A 85 -17.44 20.32 -5.93
N SER A 86 -17.68 21.05 -4.84
CA SER A 86 -16.72 21.15 -3.73
C SER A 86 -16.43 19.77 -3.11
N ALA A 87 -17.48 18.97 -2.87
CA ALA A 87 -17.31 17.61 -2.36
C ALA A 87 -16.58 16.69 -3.34
N LEU A 88 -16.85 16.82 -4.65
CA LEU A 88 -16.16 16.07 -5.71
C LEU A 88 -14.67 16.43 -5.76
N LYS A 89 -14.35 17.72 -5.64
CA LYS A 89 -12.98 18.23 -5.57
C LYS A 89 -12.22 17.66 -4.38
N GLN A 90 -12.84 17.69 -3.20
CA GLN A 90 -12.26 17.08 -2.02
C GLN A 90 -12.02 15.58 -2.20
N ALA A 91 -13.02 14.83 -2.70
CA ALA A 91 -12.88 13.39 -2.90
C ALA A 91 -11.80 13.04 -3.94
N THR A 92 -11.66 13.85 -5.00
CA THR A 92 -10.64 13.67 -6.04
C THR A 92 -9.24 13.93 -5.50
N ALA A 93 -9.05 15.00 -4.72
CA ALA A 93 -7.77 15.31 -4.08
C ALA A 93 -7.38 14.26 -3.02
N GLU A 94 -8.34 13.79 -2.21
CA GLU A 94 -8.12 12.70 -1.25
C GLU A 94 -7.73 11.40 -1.96
N PHE A 95 -8.34 11.12 -3.11
CA PHE A 95 -8.01 9.93 -3.91
C PHE A 95 -6.61 10.00 -4.52
N GLU A 96 -6.22 11.16 -5.06
CA GLU A 96 -4.88 11.41 -5.59
C GLU A 96 -3.81 11.27 -4.50
N THR A 97 -3.98 11.95 -3.36
CA THR A 97 -3.01 11.87 -2.26
C THR A 97 -2.85 10.45 -1.72
N ASN A 98 -3.95 9.69 -1.58
CA ASN A 98 -3.88 8.28 -1.18
C ASN A 98 -3.27 7.39 -2.26
N TYR A 99 -3.35 7.78 -3.53
CA TYR A 99 -2.75 7.04 -4.64
C TYR A 99 -1.24 7.23 -4.66
N ASP A 100 -0.77 8.45 -4.47
CA ASP A 100 0.67 8.74 -4.33
C ASP A 100 1.26 8.03 -3.12
N LEU A 101 0.55 8.03 -1.98
CA LEU A 101 0.96 7.29 -0.80
C LEU A 101 1.02 5.77 -1.04
N LEU A 102 0.08 5.22 -1.81
CA LEU A 102 0.11 3.81 -2.20
C LEU A 102 1.36 3.48 -3.03
N LEU A 103 1.70 4.33 -4.00
CA LEU A 103 2.90 4.13 -4.83
C LEU A 103 4.19 4.22 -4.00
N ASP A 104 4.27 5.19 -3.08
CA ASP A 104 5.40 5.35 -2.17
C ASP A 104 5.56 4.14 -1.25
N GLN A 105 4.46 3.67 -0.64
CA GLN A 105 4.49 2.50 0.25
C GLN A 105 4.80 1.20 -0.50
N THR A 106 4.29 1.02 -1.72
CA THR A 106 4.57 -0.20 -2.49
C THR A 106 5.98 -0.21 -3.09
N GLY A 107 6.61 0.95 -3.28
CA GLY A 107 7.91 1.07 -3.95
C GLY A 107 7.88 0.59 -5.41
N ALA A 108 6.69 0.51 -6.01
CA ALA A 108 6.47 -0.12 -7.29
C ALA A 108 7.08 0.70 -8.43
N ASP A 109 7.97 0.08 -9.22
CA ASP A 109 8.60 0.71 -10.38
C ASP A 109 7.92 0.26 -11.70
N PRO A 110 7.37 1.18 -12.51
CA PRO A 110 6.75 0.85 -13.80
C PRO A 110 7.74 0.26 -14.83
N GLN A 111 9.05 0.47 -14.66
CA GLN A 111 10.09 -0.13 -15.51
C GLN A 111 10.57 -1.49 -15.00
N SER A 112 10.18 -1.88 -13.79
CA SER A 112 10.57 -3.16 -13.20
C SER A 112 10.09 -4.34 -14.07
N PRO A 113 10.92 -5.38 -14.25
CA PRO A 113 10.48 -6.63 -14.87
C PRO A 113 9.42 -7.35 -14.03
N ALA A 114 9.25 -6.99 -12.74
CA ALA A 114 8.24 -7.55 -11.85
C ALA A 114 6.83 -7.42 -12.43
N LYS A 115 6.53 -6.39 -13.25
CA LYS A 115 5.22 -6.25 -13.92
C LYS A 115 4.82 -7.41 -14.83
N LEU A 116 5.80 -8.24 -15.25
CA LEU A 116 5.56 -9.44 -16.06
C LEU A 116 5.23 -10.66 -15.19
N ASP A 117 5.54 -10.60 -13.89
CA ASP A 117 5.13 -11.62 -12.95
C ASP A 117 3.67 -11.36 -12.56
N PRO A 118 2.71 -12.24 -12.92
CA PRO A 118 1.32 -12.10 -12.48
C PRO A 118 1.19 -12.13 -10.95
N LYS A 119 2.25 -12.56 -10.26
CA LYS A 119 2.36 -12.56 -8.82
C LYS A 119 2.91 -11.28 -8.17
N SER A 120 3.17 -10.23 -8.93
CA SER A 120 3.68 -8.97 -8.37
C SER A 120 2.56 -7.94 -8.15
N ILE A 121 2.86 -6.95 -7.31
CA ILE A 121 2.04 -5.75 -7.15
C ILE A 121 2.09 -4.92 -8.45
N GLU A 122 3.27 -4.83 -9.06
CA GLU A 122 3.55 -4.13 -10.31
C GLU A 122 2.73 -4.64 -11.49
N SER A 123 2.39 -5.94 -11.51
CA SER A 123 1.51 -6.51 -12.53
C SER A 123 0.09 -5.95 -12.41
N VAL A 124 -0.42 -5.77 -11.20
CA VAL A 124 -1.74 -5.17 -10.97
C VAL A 124 -1.72 -3.67 -11.28
N LEU A 125 -0.65 -2.98 -10.89
CA LEU A 125 -0.50 -1.54 -11.11
C LEU A 125 -0.32 -1.20 -12.60
N PHE A 126 0.57 -1.90 -13.31
CA PHE A 126 1.07 -1.44 -14.60
C PHE A 126 0.76 -2.36 -15.78
N ALA A 127 0.28 -3.58 -15.55
CA ALA A 127 0.06 -4.57 -16.60
C ALA A 127 -1.41 -4.99 -16.75
N LYS A 128 -1.69 -5.69 -17.87
CA LYS A 128 -3.00 -6.32 -18.10
C LYS A 128 -3.22 -7.45 -17.09
N PRO A 129 -4.47 -7.67 -16.65
CA PRO A 129 -5.70 -7.03 -17.14
C PRO A 129 -6.07 -5.72 -16.43
N PHE A 130 -5.40 -5.37 -15.33
CA PHE A 130 -5.91 -4.36 -14.40
C PHE A 130 -5.45 -2.94 -14.72
N HIS A 131 -4.18 -2.72 -15.09
CA HIS A 131 -3.62 -1.39 -15.34
C HIS A 131 -4.11 -0.33 -14.35
N LEU A 132 -4.06 -0.66 -13.04
CA LEU A 132 -4.67 0.17 -12.01
C LEU A 132 -4.13 1.61 -12.04
N ASP A 133 -2.86 1.80 -12.35
CA ASP A 133 -2.26 3.14 -12.50
C ASP A 133 -2.95 3.99 -13.56
N TYR A 134 -3.11 3.43 -14.76
CA TYR A 134 -3.79 4.10 -15.85
C TYR A 134 -5.22 4.50 -15.48
N PHE A 135 -5.97 3.63 -14.82
CA PHE A 135 -7.35 3.91 -14.45
C PHE A 135 -7.48 4.87 -13.26
N SER A 136 -6.58 4.80 -12.28
CA SER A 136 -6.54 5.75 -11.16
C SER A 136 -6.19 7.16 -11.63
N VAL A 137 -5.14 7.31 -12.45
CA VAL A 137 -4.78 8.60 -13.06
C VAL A 137 -5.90 9.11 -13.98
N GLY A 138 -6.52 8.21 -14.75
CA GLY A 138 -7.67 8.53 -15.60
C GLY A 138 -8.88 9.03 -14.79
N LEU A 139 -9.14 8.43 -13.63
CA LEU A 139 -10.23 8.83 -12.74
C LEU A 139 -10.00 10.25 -12.18
N ILE A 140 -8.78 10.54 -11.74
CA ILE A 140 -8.37 11.87 -11.24
C ILE A 140 -8.55 12.91 -12.34
N ALA A 141 -7.95 12.68 -13.51
CA ALA A 141 -8.02 13.60 -14.64
C ALA A 141 -9.46 13.87 -15.11
N ASN A 142 -10.32 12.85 -15.08
CA ASN A 142 -11.74 13.02 -15.41
C ASN A 142 -12.49 13.80 -14.31
N GLY A 143 -12.19 13.56 -13.05
CA GLY A 143 -12.70 14.36 -11.92
C GLY A 143 -12.36 15.84 -12.07
N ASP A 144 -11.09 16.15 -12.33
CA ASP A 144 -10.61 17.53 -12.50
C ASP A 144 -11.23 18.25 -13.69
N ARG A 145 -11.40 17.54 -14.82
CA ARG A 145 -12.10 18.09 -15.99
C ARG A 145 -13.55 18.42 -15.66
N LEU A 146 -14.25 17.55 -14.93
CA LEU A 146 -15.63 17.76 -14.54
C LEU A 146 -15.76 18.95 -13.57
N ILE A 147 -14.90 19.02 -12.56
CA ILE A 147 -14.84 20.13 -11.60
C ILE A 147 -14.62 21.45 -12.36
N SER A 148 -13.62 21.48 -13.24
CA SER A 148 -13.28 22.66 -14.05
C SER A 148 -14.45 23.10 -14.94
N ALA A 149 -15.16 22.16 -15.55
CA ALA A 149 -16.32 22.45 -16.37
C ALA A 149 -17.42 23.14 -15.55
N TYR A 150 -17.73 22.65 -14.34
CA TYR A 150 -18.72 23.29 -13.47
C TYR A 150 -18.26 24.65 -12.91
N GLU A 151 -17.01 24.76 -12.46
CA GLU A 151 -16.46 26.04 -11.97
C GLU A 151 -16.49 27.13 -13.09
N SER A 152 -16.26 26.75 -14.35
CA SER A 152 -16.41 27.65 -15.50
C SER A 152 -17.86 28.09 -15.75
N GLN A 153 -18.83 27.19 -15.52
CA GLN A 153 -20.26 27.52 -15.64
C GLN A 153 -20.70 28.48 -14.53
N PHE A 154 -20.21 28.32 -13.30
CA PHE A 154 -20.56 29.20 -12.18
C PHE A 154 -19.98 30.61 -12.33
N SER A 155 -18.79 30.73 -12.91
CA SER A 155 -18.09 32.01 -13.10
C SER A 155 -18.64 32.83 -14.27
N GLY A 156 -19.56 32.30 -15.07
CA GLY A 156 -20.18 32.99 -16.22
C GLY A 156 -19.20 33.29 -17.37
N ASN A 157 -17.95 32.87 -17.25
CA ASN A 157 -16.92 33.06 -18.25
C ASN A 157 -16.91 31.80 -19.13
N GLY A 158 -17.51 31.88 -20.31
CA GLY A 158 -17.69 30.77 -21.27
C GLY A 158 -16.39 30.22 -21.91
N GLY A 159 -15.32 30.09 -21.11
CA GLY A 159 -13.98 29.71 -21.53
C GLY A 159 -13.75 28.21 -21.68
N TYR A 160 -14.61 27.35 -21.12
CA TYR A 160 -14.49 25.91 -21.35
C TYR A 160 -15.25 25.50 -22.63
N LYS A 161 -14.50 25.35 -23.72
CA LYS A 161 -14.93 24.78 -25.01
C LYS A 161 -14.59 23.29 -25.13
N GLY A 162 -14.58 22.56 -24.01
CA GLY A 162 -14.62 21.10 -24.05
C GLY A 162 -16.04 20.71 -24.41
N GLY A 163 -16.22 20.02 -25.54
CA GLY A 163 -17.50 19.79 -26.20
C GLY A 163 -18.61 19.25 -25.30
N ASP A 164 -19.86 19.43 -25.74
CA ASP A 164 -21.12 18.99 -25.13
C ASP A 164 -21.22 17.50 -24.74
N GLU A 165 -20.16 16.71 -24.94
CA GLU A 165 -19.93 15.49 -24.19
C GLU A 165 -19.67 15.86 -22.75
N ARG A 166 -20.75 16.02 -21.97
CA ARG A 166 -20.70 15.97 -20.52
C ARG A 166 -19.73 14.85 -20.16
N VAL A 167 -18.58 15.20 -19.58
CA VAL A 167 -17.56 14.26 -19.10
C VAL A 167 -18.22 13.47 -17.98
N ASN A 168 -19.00 12.48 -18.38
CA ASN A 168 -19.59 11.51 -17.50
C ASN A 168 -18.41 10.64 -17.13
N LEU A 169 -18.08 10.56 -15.83
CA LEU A 169 -17.08 9.63 -15.37
C LEU A 169 -17.47 8.25 -15.92
N ASP A 170 -16.72 7.76 -16.90
CA ASP A 170 -17.07 6.54 -17.62
C ASP A 170 -17.16 5.42 -16.58
N ALA A 171 -18.34 4.82 -16.46
CA ALA A 171 -18.57 3.72 -15.55
C ALA A 171 -17.58 2.58 -15.78
N SER A 172 -17.05 2.45 -17.00
CA SER A 172 -15.94 1.54 -17.34
C SER A 172 -14.66 1.86 -16.57
N VAL A 173 -14.21 3.12 -16.56
CA VAL A 173 -13.00 3.55 -15.84
C VAL A 173 -13.17 3.31 -14.34
N ALA A 174 -14.31 3.72 -13.79
CA ALA A 174 -14.63 3.48 -12.38
C ALA A 174 -14.64 2.00 -11.99
N ASN A 175 -15.27 1.15 -12.81
CA ASN A 175 -15.30 -0.30 -12.57
C ASN A 175 -13.92 -0.93 -12.70
N ALA A 176 -13.11 -0.47 -13.67
CA ALA A 176 -11.73 -0.92 -13.83
C ALA A 176 -10.86 -0.51 -12.63
N THR A 177 -10.98 0.73 -12.15
CA THR A 177 -10.32 1.20 -10.92
C THR A 177 -10.71 0.34 -9.71
N LEU A 178 -12.02 0.09 -9.51
CA LEU A 178 -12.53 -0.73 -8.42
C LEU A 178 -12.02 -2.18 -8.51
N SER A 179 -12.05 -2.76 -9.71
CA SER A 179 -11.53 -4.11 -9.97
C SER A 179 -10.02 -4.21 -9.73
N GLY A 180 -9.26 -3.20 -10.16
CA GLY A 180 -7.83 -3.11 -9.92
C GLY A 180 -7.49 -3.04 -8.43
N TYR A 181 -8.20 -2.22 -7.65
CA TYR A 181 -8.00 -2.19 -6.19
C TYR A 181 -8.44 -3.48 -5.50
N ALA A 182 -9.44 -4.20 -6.04
CA ALA A 182 -9.81 -5.52 -5.53
C ALA A 182 -8.68 -6.54 -5.75
N ALA A 183 -8.13 -6.58 -6.96
CA ALA A 183 -7.00 -7.43 -7.30
C ALA A 183 -5.73 -7.07 -6.50
N LEU A 184 -5.47 -5.78 -6.29
CA LEU A 184 -4.32 -5.31 -5.52
C LEU A 184 -4.42 -5.77 -4.05
N GLY A 185 -5.59 -5.65 -3.43
CA GLY A 185 -5.81 -6.16 -2.07
C GLY A 185 -5.56 -7.67 -1.97
N GLN A 186 -6.06 -8.46 -2.94
CA GLN A 186 -5.79 -9.90 -3.00
C GLN A 186 -4.29 -10.20 -3.16
N ARG A 187 -3.58 -9.39 -3.95
CA ARG A 187 -2.14 -9.52 -4.20
C ARG A 187 -1.32 -9.30 -2.92
N ILE A 188 -1.65 -8.25 -2.17
CA ILE A 188 -1.00 -7.92 -0.90
C ILE A 188 -1.26 -9.01 0.15
N THR A 189 -2.50 -9.50 0.24
CA THR A 189 -2.82 -10.63 1.14
C THR A 189 -2.07 -11.90 0.75
N ALA A 190 -2.03 -12.25 -0.54
CA ALA A 190 -1.33 -13.45 -1.00
C ALA A 190 0.20 -13.39 -0.79
N ASP A 191 0.83 -12.21 -0.94
CA ASP A 191 2.25 -12.02 -0.63
C ASP A 191 2.51 -12.10 0.88
N ALA A 192 1.57 -11.62 1.71
CA ALA A 192 1.64 -11.77 3.16
C ALA A 192 1.57 -13.25 3.58
N ASP A 193 0.67 -14.03 2.97
CA ASP A 193 0.46 -15.45 3.29
C ASP A 193 1.67 -16.30 2.85
N ASP A 194 2.17 -16.14 1.62
CA ASP A 194 3.32 -16.92 1.08
C ASP A 194 4.61 -16.72 1.89
N ARG A 195 4.77 -15.53 2.50
CA ARG A 195 5.89 -15.23 3.42
C ARG A 195 5.69 -15.82 4.81
N SER A 196 4.46 -15.98 5.27
CA SER A 196 4.16 -16.61 6.56
C SER A 196 4.36 -18.13 6.53
N GLU A 197 4.19 -18.76 5.36
CA GLU A 197 4.31 -20.22 5.17
C GLU A 197 5.75 -20.70 4.89
N LYS A 198 6.68 -19.79 4.55
CA LYS A 198 8.10 -20.09 4.34
C LYS A 198 8.92 -19.70 5.57
N PRO A 199 9.13 -20.60 6.56
CA PRO A 199 10.13 -20.36 7.58
C PRO A 199 11.50 -20.35 6.90
N VAL A 200 12.24 -19.25 7.08
CA VAL A 200 13.66 -19.13 6.72
C VAL A 200 14.48 -20.11 7.56
#